data_AF-A0A926IM57-F1
#
_entry.id   AF-A0A926IM57-F1
#
_cell.length_a   1.000
_cell.length_b   1.000
_cell.length_c   1.000
_cell.angle_alpha   90.00
_cell.angle_beta   90.00
_cell.angle_gamma   90.00
#
_symmetry.space_group_name_H-M   'P 1'
#
loop_
_entity.id
_entity.type
_entity.pdbx_description
1 polymer ?
#
loop_
_entity_poly.entity_id
_entity_poly.type
_entity_poly.pdbx_seq_one_letter_code
_entity_poly.pdbx_strand_id
1 'polypeptide(L)' 'MPHSLSAQVSYYSEYIQSHGDLEYVGVYSDEVLTGTKDSRSGFQQLFADCRSGKIDLVITKSVSRFA' A
#
# COMPACT_ATOMS: atom_id res chain seq x y z
N MET A 1 2.21 0.79 17.26
CA MET A 1 1.87 0.10 16.00
C MET A 1 1.33 -1.28 16.35
N PRO A 2 0.12 -1.66 15.90
CA PRO A 2 -0.37 -3.02 16.09
C PRO A 2 0.61 -3.99 15.40
N HIS A 3 0.99 -5.06 16.10
CA HIS A 3 1.95 -6.07 15.61
C HIS A 3 1.63 -6.63 14.20
N SER A 4 0.39 -6.49 13.74
CA SER A 4 -0.05 -6.94 12.42
C SER A 4 0.33 -5.99 11.28
N LEU A 5 0.42 -4.67 11.49
CA LEU A 5 0.76 -3.73 10.41
C LEU A 5 2.26 -3.74 10.12
N SER A 6 3.09 -3.67 11.16
CA SER A 6 4.55 -3.74 10.99
C SER A 6 4.98 -5.02 10.29
N ALA A 7 4.40 -6.17 10.64
CA ALA A 7 4.67 -7.44 9.97
C ALA A 7 4.27 -7.41 8.47
N GLN A 8 3.15 -6.78 8.12
CA GLN A 8 2.74 -6.61 6.72
C GLN A 8 3.69 -5.69 5.96
N VAL A 9 4.11 -4.58 6.57
CA VAL A 9 5.09 -3.66 5.98
C VAL A 9 6.42 -4.37 5.73
N SER A 10 6.95 -5.08 6.72
CA SER A 10 8.19 -5.85 6.59
C SER A 10 8.11 -6.87 5.47
N TYR A 11 7.04 -7.68 5.44
CA TYR A 11 6.85 -8.70 4.40
C TYR A 11 6.88 -8.10 2.99
N TYR A 12 6.12 -7.03 2.73
CA TYR A 12 6.08 -6.42 1.40
C TYR A 12 7.37 -5.67 1.05
N SER A 13 8.03 -5.06 2.04
CA SER A 13 9.32 -4.41 1.83
C SER A 13 10.39 -5.42 1.42
N GLU A 14 10.46 -6.56 2.11
CA GLU A 14 11.37 -7.67 1.77
C GLU A 14 11.02 -8.29 0.41
N TYR A 15 9.74 -8.47 0.12
CA TYR A 15 9.29 -8.95 -1.18
C TYR A 15 9.74 -8.02 -2.31
N ILE A 16 9.51 -6.71 -2.19
CA ILE A 16 9.91 -5.74 -3.22
C ILE A 16 11.44 -5.71 -3.38
N GLN A 17 12.18 -5.64 -2.27
CA GLN A 17 13.64 -5.56 -2.31
C GLN A 17 14.31 -6.84 -2.82
N SER A 18 13.65 -8.00 -2.71
CA SER A 18 14.15 -9.26 -3.28
C SER A 18 13.95 -9.40 -4.79
N HIS A 19 13.21 -8.49 -5.43
CA HIS A 19 12.99 -8.47 -6.88
C HIS A 19 13.74 -7.29 -7.49
N GLY A 20 14.82 -7.57 -8.23
CA GLY A 20 15.71 -6.52 -8.78
C GLY A 20 15.07 -5.58 -9.79
N ASP A 21 13.89 -5.91 -10.31
CA ASP A 21 13.13 -5.09 -11.26
C ASP A 21 12.16 -4.11 -10.58
N LEU A 22 12.06 -4.16 -9.24
CA LEU A 22 11.14 -3.33 -8.48
C LEU A 22 11.89 -2.29 -7.64
N GLU A 23 11.38 -1.07 -7.64
CA GLU A 23 11.82 -0.01 -6.74
C GLU A 23 10.77 0.21 -5.64
N TYR A 24 11.20 0.24 -4.39
CA TYR A 24 10.31 0.51 -3.27
C TYR A 24 9.98 2.00 -3.19
N VAL A 25 8.75 2.36 -3.57
CA VAL A 25 8.25 3.74 -3.56
C VAL A 25 7.63 4.13 -2.21
N GLY A 26 7.05 3.18 -1.47
CA GLY A 26 6.46 3.42 -0.15
C GLY A 26 5.33 2.46 0.21
N VAL A 27 4.77 2.65 1.40
CA VAL A 27 3.58 1.92 1.87
C VAL A 27 2.47 2.91 2.21
N TYR A 28 1.28 2.61 1.71
CA TYR A 28 0.04 3.33 2.00
C TYR A 28 -0.82 2.47 2.92
N SER A 29 -1.13 2.96 4.12
CA SER A 29 -1.94 2.23 5.09
C SER A 29 -3.04 3.10 5.68
N ASP A 30 -4.26 2.57 5.72
CA ASP A 30 -5.39 3.15 6.45
C ASP A 30 -5.56 2.37 7.77
N GLU A 31 -5.03 2.88 8.89
CA GLU A 31 -5.23 2.25 10.20
C GLU A 31 -6.67 2.49 10.69
N VAL A 32 -7.38 1.41 11.03
CA VAL A 32 -8.67 1.43 11.77
C VAL A 32 -9.79 2.22 11.08
N LEU A 33 -9.94 2.09 9.77
CA LEU A 33 -11.09 2.64 9.03
C LEU A 33 -11.94 1.51 8.45
N THR A 34 -13.07 1.21 9.11
CA THR A 34 -14.17 0.46 8.49
C THR A 34 -14.97 1.45 7.64
N GLY A 35 -14.55 1.71 6.42
CA GLY A 35 -15.10 2.85 5.70
C GLY A 35 -15.03 2.76 4.19
N THR A 36 -15.90 3.53 3.57
CA THR A 36 -15.96 3.78 2.13
C THR A 36 -14.69 4.51 1.67
N LYS A 37 -14.42 4.47 0.37
CA LYS A 37 -13.23 5.03 -0.28
C LYS A 37 -12.86 6.45 0.20
N ASP A 38 -13.84 7.29 0.52
CA ASP A 38 -13.63 8.70 0.92
C ASP A 38 -13.02 8.85 2.32
N SER A 39 -13.15 7.84 3.18
CA SER A 39 -12.56 7.84 4.52
C SER A 39 -11.10 7.38 4.57
N ARG A 40 -10.58 6.84 3.45
CA ARG A 40 -9.29 6.14 3.37
C ARG A 40 -8.20 7.04 2.80
N SER A 41 -7.61 7.88 3.64
CA SER A 41 -6.64 8.90 3.21
C SER A 41 -5.38 8.33 2.57
N GLY A 42 -4.86 7.19 3.06
CA GLY A 42 -3.73 6.49 2.46
C GLY A 42 -4.10 5.95 1.07
N PHE A 43 -5.32 5.44 0.93
CA PHE A 43 -5.83 4.94 -0.34
C PHE A 43 -6.07 6.07 -1.38
N GLN A 44 -6.50 7.24 -0.94
CA GLN A 44 -6.62 8.43 -1.81
C GLN A 44 -5.25 8.92 -2.27
N GLN A 45 -4.27 8.94 -1.37
CA GLN A 45 -2.90 9.34 -1.72
C GLN A 45 -2.27 8.35 -2.72
N LEU A 46 -2.47 7.04 -2.53
CA LEU A 46 -2.07 6.03 -3.50
C LEU A 46 -2.62 6.35 -4.90
N PHE A 47 -3.91 6.64 -5.01
CA PHE A 47 -4.52 7.00 -6.30
C PHE A 47 -3.95 8.28 -6.90
N ALA A 48 -3.65 9.30 -6.08
CA ALA A 48 -3.04 10.53 -6.54
C ALA A 48 -1.64 10.27 -7.11
N ASP A 49 -0.83 9.47 -6.42
CA ASP A 49 0.52 9.14 -6.87
C ASP A 49 0.51 8.27 -8.14
N CYS A 50 -0.41 7.29 -8.24
CA CYS A 50 -0.64 6.54 -9.48
C CYS A 50 -1.04 7.48 -10.65
N ARG A 51 -1.95 8.43 -10.42
CA ARG A 51 -2.37 9.40 -11.45
C ARG A 51 -1.25 10.34 -11.86
N SER A 52 -0.31 10.62 -10.96
CA SER A 52 0.88 11.42 -11.26
C SER A 52 1.99 10.63 -11.96
N GLY A 53 1.80 9.33 -12.21
CA GLY A 53 2.78 8.48 -12.89
C GLY A 53 3.99 8.10 -12.02
N LYS A 54 3.87 8.19 -10.69
CA LYS A 54 4.97 7.83 -9.77
C LYS A 54 5.00 6.35 -9.40
N ILE A 55 3.95 5.60 -9.75
CA ILE A 55 3.76 4.22 -9.33
C ILE A 55 3.32 3.40 -10.54
N ASP A 56 4.16 2.44 -10.92
CA ASP A 56 3.88 1.51 -12.01
C ASP A 56 3.15 0.25 -11.54
N LEU A 57 3.35 -0.16 -10.28
CA LEU A 57 2.80 -1.38 -9.70
C LEU A 57 2.28 -1.16 -8.28
N VAL A 58 1.06 -1.63 -8.02
CA VAL A 58 0.47 -1.66 -6.68
C VAL A 58 0.37 -3.11 -6.20
N ILE A 59 0.97 -3.39 -5.05
CA ILE A 59 0.87 -4.69 -4.37
C ILE A 59 -0.10 -4.55 -3.20
N THR A 60 -1.11 -5.41 -3.14
CA THR A 60 -2.12 -5.43 -2.07
C THR A 60 -2.31 -6.83 -1.53
N LYS A 61 -2.68 -6.94 -0.25
CA LYS A 61 -2.97 -8.22 0.41
C LYS A 61 -4.19 -8.94 -0.15
N SER A 62 -5.19 -8.19 -0.61
CA SER A 62 -6.34 -8.75 -1.30
C SER A 62 -7.04 -7.70 -2.13
N VAL A 63 -7.79 -8.14 -3.15
CA VAL A 63 -8.64 -7.27 -3.96
C VAL A 63 -9.64 -6.51 -3.09
N SER A 64 -10.17 -7.14 -2.03
CA SER A 64 -11.07 -6.49 -1.08
C SER A 64 -10.44 -5.36 -0.26
N ARG A 65 -9.10 -5.31 -0.14
CA ARG A 65 -8.39 -4.15 0.45
C ARG A 65 -8.15 -3.05 -0.56
N PHE A 66 -8.31 -3.34 -1.85
CA PHE A 66 -8.18 -2.36 -2.93
C PHE A 66 -9.55 -1.85 -3.43
N ALA A 67 -10.64 -2.59 -3.21
CA ALA A 67 -12.00 -2.14 -3.53
C ALA A 67 -12.53 -1.12 -2.53
#